data_AF-A0A7Y5KD59-F1
#
_entry.id   AF-A0A7Y5KD59-F1
#
_cell.length_a   1.000
_cell.length_b   1.000
_cell.length_c   1.000
_cell.angle_alpha   90.00
_cell.angle_beta   90.00
_cell.angle_gamma   90.00
#
_symmetry.space_group_name_H-M   'P 1'
#
loop_
_entity.id
_entity.type
_entity.pdbx_description
1 polymer ?
#
loop_
_entity_poly.entity_id
_entity_poly.type
_entity_poly.pdbx_seq_one_letter_code
_entity_poly.pdbx_strand_id
1 'polypeptide(L)' 'AEAASGTIRKDFATSKQNNIVHGSDSPENARVEIGFYFSEKELLETK' A
#
# COMPACT_ATOMS: atom_id res chain seq x y z
N ALA A 1 -7.35 0.66 17.75
CA ALA A 1 -6.37 0.50 16.65
C ALA A 1 -5.49 -0.71 17.00
N GLU A 2 -5.62 -1.83 16.28
CA GLU A 2 -4.98 -3.13 16.57
C GLU A 2 -3.71 -3.35 15.73
N ALA A 3 -2.92 -2.30 15.49
CA ALA A 3 -1.65 -2.43 14.79
C ALA A 3 -0.53 -2.74 15.80
N ALA A 4 0.39 -3.64 15.42
CA ALA A 4 1.56 -3.97 16.23
C ALA A 4 2.55 -2.80 16.30
N SER A 5 3.29 -2.69 17.41
CA SER A 5 4.35 -1.68 17.60
C SER A 5 5.40 -1.75 16.49
N GLY A 6 5.86 -0.59 16.02
CA GLY A 6 6.84 -0.46 14.95
C GLY A 6 6.26 -0.58 13.54
N THR A 7 4.93 -0.67 13.40
CA THR A 7 4.26 -0.57 12.09
C THR A 7 3.88 0.89 11.80
N ILE A 8 3.89 1.28 10.52
CA ILE A 8 3.47 2.63 10.07
C ILE A 8 2.12 3.04 10.68
N ARG A 9 1.15 2.12 10.72
CA ARG A 9 -0.18 2.41 11.28
C ARG A 9 -0.16 2.62 12.78
N LYS A 10 0.68 1.90 13.53
CA LYS A 10 0.76 2.09 14.98
C LYS A 10 1.43 3.41 15.33
N ASP A 11 2.43 3.80 14.54
CA ASP A 11 3.26 4.95 14.84
C ASP A 11 2.64 6.26 14.32
N PHE A 12 1.83 6.22 13.26
CA PHE A 12 1.36 7.44 12.57
C PHE A 12 -0.15 7.54 12.31
N ALA A 13 -0.96 6.48 12.47
CA ALA A 13 -2.40 6.58 12.19
C ALA A 13 -3.19 7.23 13.31
N THR A 14 -4.22 8.00 12.95
CA THR A 14 -5.13 8.64 13.91
C THR A 14 -6.37 7.79 14.20
N SER A 15 -6.80 6.96 13.24
CA SER A 15 -7.94 6.05 13.40
C SER A 15 -7.87 4.87 12.42
N LYS A 16 -8.80 3.90 12.52
CA LYS A 16 -8.89 2.80 11.54
C LYS A 16 -9.24 3.31 10.14
N GLN A 17 -10.07 4.34 10.04
CA GLN A 17 -10.47 4.96 8.76
C GLN A 17 -9.36 5.85 8.20
N ASN A 18 -8.60 6.53 9.08
CA ASN A 18 -7.48 7.39 8.71
C ASN A 18 -6.15 6.70 9.04
N ASN A 19 -5.82 5.64 8.29
CA ASN A 19 -4.70 4.74 8.59
C ASN A 19 -3.43 4.97 7.74
N ILE A 20 -3.33 6.15 7.11
CA ILE A 20 -2.16 6.73 6.43
C ILE A 20 -1.77 6.05 5.12
N VAL A 21 -1.74 4.73 5.06
CA VAL A 21 -1.22 3.98 3.91
C VAL A 21 -2.14 2.85 3.47
N HIS A 22 -2.23 2.71 2.15
CA HIS A 22 -2.82 1.57 1.46
C HIS A 22 -1.73 0.62 0.97
N GLY A 23 -2.06 -0.67 0.89
CA GLY A 23 -1.20 -1.69 0.30
C GLY A 23 -2.06 -2.90 -0.07
N SER A 24 -1.77 -3.48 -1.23
CA SER A 24 -2.49 -4.64 -1.75
C SER A 24 -2.45 -5.81 -0.78
N ASP A 25 -3.57 -6.52 -0.66
CA ASP A 25 -3.75 -7.66 0.23
C ASP A 25 -3.36 -9.01 -0.41
N SER A 26 -3.14 -9.05 -1.73
CA SER A 26 -2.71 -10.24 -2.46
C SER A 26 -1.88 -9.92 -3.71
N PRO A 27 -1.08 -10.86 -4.25
CA PRO A 27 -0.37 -10.67 -5.51
C PRO A 27 -1.30 -10.47 -6.72
N GLU A 28 -2.50 -11.02 -6.67
CA GLU A 28 -3.52 -10.85 -7.72
C GLU A 28 -4.05 -9.41 -7.69
N ASN A 29 -4.44 -8.90 -6.51
CA ASN A 29 -4.89 -7.52 -6.36
C ASN A 29 -3.77 -6.53 -6.65
N ALA A 30 -2.53 -6.82 -6.25
CA ALA A 30 -1.38 -5.98 -6.58
C ALA A 30 -1.22 -5.77 -8.09
N ARG A 31 -1.37 -6.82 -8.91
CA ARG A 31 -1.29 -6.69 -10.38
C ARG A 31 -2.40 -5.81 -10.93
N VAL A 32 -3.63 -5.96 -10.42
CA VAL A 32 -4.77 -5.14 -10.82
C VAL A 32 -4.58 -3.68 -10.44
N GLU A 33 -4.17 -3.43 -9.20
CA GLU A 33 -3.99 -2.07 -8.66
C GLU A 33 -2.81 -1.35 -9.33
N ILE A 34 -1.69 -2.03 -9.56
CA ILE A 34 -0.54 -1.46 -10.29
C ILE A 34 -0.98 -0.98 -11.67
N GLY A 35 -1.70 -1.81 -12.45
CA GLY A 35 -2.19 -1.43 -13.77
C GLY A 35 -3.32 -0.39 -13.76
N PHE A 36 -4.03 -0.24 -12.65
CA PHE A 36 -5.04 0.80 -12.46
C PHE A 36 -4.40 2.18 -12.20
N TYR A 37 -3.36 2.22 -11.37
CA TYR A 37 -2.73 3.49 -10.94
C TYR A 37 -1.59 3.96 -11.84
N PHE A 38 -0.90 3.03 -12.50
CA PHE A 38 0.26 3.34 -13.33
C PHE A 38 0.11 2.71 -14.71
N SER A 39 0.44 3.49 -15.74
CA SER A 39 0.66 2.94 -17.07
C SER A 39 1.96 2.16 -17.12
N GLU A 40 2.07 1.21 -18.05
CA GLU A 40 3.30 0.41 -18.22
C GLU A 40 4.53 1.28 -18.50
N LYS A 41 4.36 2.49 -19.05
CA LYS A 41 5.45 3.44 -19.33
C LYS A 41 6.02 4.13 -18.10
N GLU A 42 5.28 4.15 -16.99
CA GLU A 42 5.73 4.72 -15.72
C GLU A 42 6.53 3.71 -14.89
N LEU A 43 6.47 2.42 -15.25
CA LEU A 43 7.21 1.36 -14.59
C LEU A 43 8.64 1.32 -15.14
N LEU A 44 9.60 1.66 -14.28
CA LEU A 44 11.03 1.62 -14.62
C LEU A 44 11.57 0.21 -14.38
N GLU A 45 12.11 -0.42 -15.42
CA GLU A 45 12.93 -1.62 -15.25
C GLU A 45 14.36 -1.21 -14.87
N THR A 46 14.75 -1.56 -13.65
CA THR A 46 16.13 -1.39 -13.17
C THR A 46 16.72 -2.77 -12.87
N LYS A 47 17.96 -2.99 -13.29
CA LYS A 47 18.71 -4.24 -13.05
C LYS A 47 19.51 -4.17 -11.76
#